data_AF-A0A959N0R8-F1
#
_entry.id   AF-A0A959N0R8-F1
#
_cell.length_a   1.000
_cell.length_b   1.000
_cell.length_c   1.000
_cell.angle_alpha   90.00
_cell.angle_beta   90.00
_cell.angle_gamma   90.00
#
_symmetry.space_group_name_H-M   'P 1'
#
loop_
_entity.id
_entity.type
_entity.pdbx_description
1 polymer ?
#
loop_
_entity_poly.entity_id
_entity_poly.type
_entity_poly.pdbx_seq_one_letter_code
_entity_poly.pdbx_strand_id
1 'polypeptide(L)'
;MLFYIVITIVIIQRLAELVISKRNETWLRSQGAVEYGSEHYKFIVLLHTLFFISLITEYNISGRYSELNIINYLFLVFFILLQIMRVWVLKSLGKYWNTKIFRIPGSVLISTGPYKYFKHPNYIVVVCEIFTLPLIFNLYYTAVIFTILNAIILFIRIRTENRILEN
;
A
#
# COMPACT_ATOMS: atom_id res chain seq x y z
N MET A 1 13.50 -8.67 -18.44
CA MET A 1 12.93 -7.38 -18.89
C MET A 1 11.62 -7.04 -18.17
N LEU A 2 10.60 -7.91 -18.18
CA LEU A 2 9.31 -7.66 -17.52
C LEU A 2 9.42 -7.25 -16.04
N PHE A 3 10.27 -7.94 -15.26
CA PHE A 3 10.52 -7.59 -13.85
C PHE A 3 10.83 -6.11 -13.65
N TYR A 4 11.85 -5.61 -14.34
CA TYR A 4 12.27 -4.21 -14.22
C TYR A 4 11.19 -3.23 -14.67
N ILE A 5 10.40 -3.57 -15.68
CA ILE A 5 9.26 -2.75 -16.13
C ILE A 5 8.22 -2.65 -15.00
N VAL A 6 7.76 -3.80 -14.48
CA VAL A 6 6.73 -3.84 -13.44
C VAL A 6 7.22 -3.10 -12.19
N ILE A 7 8.44 -3.40 -11.71
CA ILE A 7 9.00 -2.75 -10.52
C ILE A 7 9.14 -1.24 -10.72
N THR A 8 9.62 -0.78 -11.87
CA THR A 8 9.75 0.65 -12.16
C THR A 8 8.40 1.35 -12.14
N ILE A 9 7.38 0.76 -12.77
CA ILE A 9 6.01 1.30 -12.75
C ILE A 9 5.50 1.41 -11.32
N VAL A 10 5.66 0.35 -10.51
CA VAL A 10 5.17 0.34 -9.12
C VAL A 10 5.94 1.34 -8.25
N ILE A 11 7.24 1.52 -8.46
CA ILE A 11 8.03 2.56 -7.77
C ILE A 11 7.53 3.96 -8.15
N ILE A 12 7.37 4.24 -9.44
CA ILE A 12 6.85 5.54 -9.92
C ILE A 12 5.47 5.80 -9.34
N GLN A 13 4.60 4.80 -9.33
CA GLN A 13 3.28 4.89 -8.71
C GLN A 13 3.37 5.21 -7.22
N ARG A 14 4.26 4.54 -6.47
CA ARG A 14 4.46 4.80 -5.04
C ARG A 14 4.97 6.21 -4.77
N LEU A 15 5.84 6.73 -5.63
CA LEU A 15 6.31 8.13 -5.56
C LEU A 15 5.18 9.12 -5.89
N ALA A 16 4.38 8.85 -6.91
CA ALA A 16 3.22 9.68 -7.26
C ALA A 16 2.20 9.71 -6.10
N GLU A 17 1.95 8.58 -5.47
CA GLU A 17 1.14 8.45 -4.25
C GLU A 17 1.70 9.32 -3.11
N LEU A 18 3.01 9.34 -2.87
CA LEU A 18 3.61 10.22 -1.86
C LEU A 18 3.42 11.71 -2.20
N VAL A 19 3.53 12.09 -3.47
CA VAL A 19 3.29 13.47 -3.92
C VAL A 19 1.82 13.87 -3.70
N ILE A 20 0.87 13.00 -4.06
CA ILE A 20 -0.56 13.21 -3.82
C ILE A 20 -0.82 13.33 -2.31
N SER A 21 -0.23 12.44 -1.52
CA SER A 21 -0.34 12.44 -0.05
C SER A 21 0.16 13.76 0.53
N LYS A 22 1.27 14.31 0.00
CA LYS A 22 1.81 15.59 0.48
C LYS A 22 0.90 16.76 0.12
N ARG A 23 0.33 16.77 -1.07
CA ARG A 23 -0.64 17.81 -1.50
C ARG A 23 -1.91 17.76 -0.64
N ASN A 24 -2.43 16.56 -0.40
CA ASN A 24 -3.59 16.34 0.45
C ASN A 24 -3.31 16.72 1.91
N GLU A 25 -2.10 16.44 2.43
CA GLU A 25 -1.68 16.86 3.78
C GLU A 25 -1.82 18.38 3.96
N THR A 26 -1.34 19.17 3.00
CA THR A 26 -1.45 20.64 3.06
C THR A 26 -2.91 21.10 3.11
N TRP A 27 -3.78 20.49 2.30
CA TRP A 27 -5.21 20.80 2.34
C TRP A 27 -5.86 20.36 3.65
N LEU A 28 -5.57 19.15 4.15
CA LEU A 28 -6.12 18.64 5.40
C LEU A 28 -5.73 19.54 6.59
N ARG A 29 -4.48 19.98 6.66
CA ARG A 29 -4.01 20.90 7.71
C ARG A 29 -4.71 22.26 7.64
N SER A 30 -5.00 22.78 6.44
CA SER A 30 -5.74 24.04 6.31
C SER A 30 -7.20 23.92 6.75
N GLN A 31 -7.74 22.69 6.80
CA GLN A 31 -9.06 22.39 7.37
C GLN A 31 -9.01 22.03 8.87
N GLY A 32 -7.87 22.22 9.54
CA GLY A 32 -7.72 21.92 10.97
C GLY A 32 -7.52 20.43 11.29
N ALA A 33 -7.07 19.61 10.34
CA ALA A 33 -6.80 18.21 10.59
C ALA A 33 -5.65 18.01 11.59
N VAL A 34 -5.84 17.07 12.52
CA VAL A 34 -4.83 16.63 13.49
C VAL A 34 -4.17 15.36 12.98
N GLU A 35 -2.84 15.30 13.05
CA GLU A 35 -2.04 14.11 12.71
C GLU A 35 -2.03 13.13 13.88
N TYR A 36 -2.25 11.85 13.59
CA TYR A 36 -2.18 10.79 14.57
C TYR A 36 -1.17 9.72 14.14
N GLY A 37 -0.50 9.11 15.13
CA GLY A 37 0.37 7.95 14.89
C GLY A 37 1.64 8.25 14.09
N SER A 38 2.18 9.47 14.19
CA SER A 38 3.42 9.91 13.51
C SER A 38 4.61 8.96 13.72
N GLU A 39 4.71 8.35 14.90
CA GLU A 39 5.80 7.42 15.23
C GLU A 39 5.82 6.18 14.35
N HIS A 40 4.64 5.63 14.01
CA HIS A 40 4.54 4.40 13.23
C HIS A 40 4.78 4.63 11.73
N TYR A 41 4.63 5.87 11.25
CA TYR A 41 4.77 6.19 9.83
C TYR A 41 6.18 5.92 9.29
N LYS A 42 7.22 6.21 10.09
CA LYS A 42 8.62 5.95 9.70
C LYS A 42 8.86 4.47 9.41
N PHE A 43 8.26 3.58 10.20
CA PHE A 43 8.37 2.12 9.99
C PHE A 43 7.66 1.66 8.73
N ILE A 44 6.56 2.32 8.33
CA ILE A 44 5.86 2.00 7.07
C ILE A 44 6.74 2.36 5.87
N VAL A 45 7.34 3.55 5.89
CA VAL A 45 8.26 3.99 4.84
C VAL A 45 9.45 3.04 4.77
N LEU A 46 10.07 2.74 5.91
CA LEU A 46 11.20 1.80 5.98
C LEU A 46 10.83 0.41 5.44
N LEU A 47 9.67 -0.12 5.82
CA LEU A 47 9.18 -1.41 5.33
C LEU A 47 9.06 -1.41 3.80
N HIS A 48 8.46 -0.38 3.20
CA HIS A 48 8.29 -0.33 1.75
C HIS A 48 9.62 -0.13 1.02
N THR A 49 10.55 0.65 1.59
CA THR A 49 11.89 0.80 1.03
C THR A 49 12.65 -0.52 1.07
N LEU A 50 12.66 -1.21 2.22
CA LEU A 50 13.29 -2.51 2.37
C LEU A 50 12.62 -3.58 1.50
N PHE A 51 11.32 -3.48 1.25
CA PHE A 51 10.59 -4.38 0.37
C PHE A 51 11.09 -4.30 -1.06
N PHE A 52 11.24 -3.10 -1.62
CA PHE A 52 11.80 -2.93 -2.97
C PHE A 52 13.26 -3.36 -3.06
N ILE A 53 14.07 -3.03 -2.05
CA ILE A 53 15.47 -3.48 -1.99
C ILE A 53 15.52 -5.00 -1.99
N SER A 54 14.74 -5.66 -1.12
CA SER A 54 14.70 -7.12 -1.02
C SER A 54 14.20 -7.78 -2.29
N LEU A 55 13.15 -7.24 -2.93
CA LEU A 55 12.66 -7.69 -4.23
C LEU A 55 13.77 -7.68 -5.29
N ILE A 56 14.48 -6.56 -5.43
CA ILE A 56 15.55 -6.39 -6.42
C ILE A 56 16.71 -7.32 -6.08
N THR A 57 17.12 -7.40 -4.82
CA THR A 57 18.22 -8.25 -4.36
C THR A 57 17.91 -9.73 -4.57
N GLU A 58 16.74 -10.22 -4.14
CA GLU A 58 16.34 -11.62 -4.32
C GLU A 58 16.24 -11.99 -5.80
N TYR A 59 15.67 -11.11 -6.63
CA TYR A 59 15.59 -11.35 -8.08
C TYR A 59 16.98 -11.50 -8.73
N ASN A 60 17.93 -10.64 -8.36
CA ASN A 60 19.28 -10.69 -8.93
C ASN A 60 20.11 -11.86 -8.38
N ILE A 61 19.99 -12.18 -7.08
CA ILE A 61 20.75 -13.28 -6.46
C ILE A 61 20.21 -14.65 -6.87
N SER A 62 18.88 -14.80 -6.93
CA SER A 62 18.28 -16.10 -7.20
C SER A 62 18.66 -16.64 -8.58
N GLY A 63 19.10 -15.79 -9.51
CA GLY A 63 19.35 -16.16 -10.91
C GLY A 63 18.13 -16.77 -11.59
N ARG A 64 16.96 -16.69 -10.93
CA ARG A 64 15.68 -17.21 -11.40
C ARG A 64 15.11 -16.20 -12.39
N TYR A 65 15.75 -16.14 -13.55
CA TYR A 65 15.09 -15.77 -14.80
C TYR A 65 14.10 -16.85 -15.26
N SER A 66 13.59 -17.65 -14.31
CA SER A 66 12.71 -18.79 -14.56
C SER A 66 11.56 -18.34 -15.43
N GLU A 67 11.34 -19.08 -16.51
CA GLU A 67 10.21 -18.87 -17.40
C GLU A 67 8.92 -18.78 -16.58
N LEU A 68 8.23 -17.65 -16.72
CA LEU A 68 6.99 -17.42 -16.00
C LEU A 68 5.99 -18.48 -16.44
N ASN A 69 5.45 -19.22 -15.47
CA ASN A 69 4.42 -20.21 -15.75
C ASN A 69 3.02 -19.56 -15.65
N ILE A 70 1.99 -20.35 -15.92
CA ILE A 70 0.60 -19.90 -15.86
C ILE A 70 0.23 -19.29 -14.50
N ILE A 71 0.78 -19.80 -13.40
CA ILE A 71 0.52 -19.30 -12.04
C ILE A 71 1.08 -17.89 -11.88
N ASN A 72 2.29 -17.62 -12.41
CA ASN A 72 2.88 -16.28 -12.37
C ASN A 72 2.02 -15.26 -13.14
N TYR A 73 1.48 -15.65 -14.30
CA TYR A 73 0.57 -14.80 -15.07
C TYR A 73 -0.76 -14.58 -14.36
N LEU A 74 -1.29 -15.57 -13.64
CA LEU A 74 -2.47 -15.38 -12.80
C LEU A 74 -2.22 -14.36 -11.68
N PHE A 75 -1.06 -14.42 -11.02
CA PHE A 75 -0.67 -13.39 -10.05
C PHE A 75 -0.53 -12.01 -10.69
N LEU A 76 -0.01 -11.92 -11.92
CA LEU A 76 0.11 -10.66 -12.64
C LEU A 76 -1.27 -10.06 -12.97
N VAL A 77 -2.20 -10.88 -13.48
CA VAL A 77 -3.59 -10.44 -13.75
C VAL A 77 -4.26 -9.98 -12.45
N PHE A 78 -4.12 -10.76 -11.38
CA PHE A 78 -4.66 -10.38 -10.08
C PHE A 78 -4.04 -9.07 -9.56
N PHE A 79 -2.73 -8.88 -9.72
CA PHE A 79 -2.04 -7.64 -9.36
C PHE A 79 -2.56 -6.43 -10.15
N ILE A 80 -2.85 -6.59 -11.45
CA ILE A 80 -3.46 -5.54 -12.26
C ILE A 80 -4.85 -5.16 -11.73
N LEU A 81 -5.68 -6.16 -11.34
CA LEU A 81 -6.97 -5.91 -10.70
C LEU A 81 -6.80 -5.15 -9.38
N LEU A 82 -5.76 -5.45 -8.60
CA LEU A 82 -5.43 -4.68 -7.39
C LEU A 82 -5.08 -3.23 -7.71
N GLN A 83 -4.37 -2.96 -8.81
CA GLN A 83 -4.08 -1.58 -9.24
C GLN A 83 -5.34 -0.81 -9.61
N ILE A 84 -6.32 -1.45 -10.25
CA ILE A 84 -7.62 -0.84 -10.55
C ILE A 84 -8.35 -0.53 -9.23
N MET A 85 -8.41 -1.50 -8.32
CA MET A 85 -9.01 -1.33 -7.00
C MET A 85 -8.35 -0.21 -6.21
N ARG A 86 -7.02 -0.11 -6.27
CA ARG A 86 -6.24 0.97 -5.65
C ARG A 86 -6.65 2.33 -6.16
N VAL A 87 -6.68 2.50 -7.48
CA VAL A 87 -7.10 3.78 -8.09
C VAL A 87 -8.52 4.12 -7.67
N TRP A 88 -9.43 3.15 -7.59
CA TRP A 88 -10.78 3.35 -7.10
C TRP A 88 -10.81 3.81 -5.63
N VAL A 89 -10.05 3.14 -4.76
CA VAL A 89 -9.88 3.49 -3.33
C VAL A 89 -9.36 4.92 -3.16
N LEU A 90 -8.31 5.30 -3.90
CA LEU A 90 -7.73 6.64 -3.85
C LEU A 90 -8.72 7.70 -4.33
N LYS A 91 -9.41 7.43 -5.45
CA LYS A 91 -10.43 8.34 -6.00
C LYS A 91 -11.62 8.52 -5.05
N SER A 92 -12.06 7.45 -4.37
CA SER A 92 -13.18 7.52 -3.44
C SER A 92 -12.88 8.38 -2.21
N LEU A 93 -11.66 8.35 -1.68
CA LEU A 93 -11.26 9.26 -0.59
C LEU A 93 -10.90 10.67 -1.08
N GLY A 94 -10.38 10.80 -2.30
CA GLY A 94 -10.00 12.08 -2.89
C GLY A 94 -9.00 12.84 -1.99
N LYS A 95 -9.38 14.04 -1.55
CA LYS A 95 -8.53 14.91 -0.72
C LYS A 95 -8.28 14.38 0.70
N TYR A 96 -9.13 13.46 1.18
CA TYR A 96 -8.96 12.83 2.48
C TYR A 96 -7.95 11.69 2.47
N TRP A 97 -7.53 11.23 1.28
CA TRP A 97 -6.53 10.17 1.19
C TRP A 97 -5.17 10.70 1.60
N ASN A 98 -4.53 10.04 2.57
CA ASN A 98 -3.18 10.33 3.00
C ASN A 98 -2.49 9.05 3.45
N THR A 99 -1.17 8.99 3.26
CA THR A 99 -0.34 7.90 3.76
C THR A 99 -0.15 7.96 5.28
N LYS A 100 -0.26 9.15 5.88
CA LYS A 100 -0.37 9.39 7.33
C LYS A 100 -1.83 9.40 7.77
N ILE A 101 -2.07 9.22 9.07
CA ILE A 101 -3.43 9.27 9.62
C ILE A 101 -3.76 10.72 10.00
N PHE A 102 -4.73 11.31 9.32
CA PHE A 102 -5.29 12.61 9.63
C PHE A 102 -6.78 12.50 9.90
N ARG A 103 -7.28 13.26 10.88
CA ARG A 103 -8.72 13.43 11.12
C ARG A 103 -9.04 14.91 11.28
N ILE A 104 -10.07 15.36 10.59
CA ILE A 104 -10.67 16.67 10.81
C ILE A 104 -11.72 16.48 11.92
N PRO A 105 -11.61 17.16 13.08
CA PRO A 105 -12.61 17.07 14.14
C PRO A 105 -14.01 17.37 13.60
N GLY A 106 -14.99 16.49 13.86
CA GLY A 106 -16.37 16.66 13.41
C GLY A 106 -16.67 16.29 11.94
N SER A 107 -15.69 15.81 11.16
CA SER A 107 -15.95 15.35 9.78
C SER A 107 -16.66 14.00 9.75
N VAL A 108 -17.65 13.86 8.86
CA VAL A 108 -18.34 12.59 8.60
C VAL A 108 -17.43 11.62 7.85
N LEU A 109 -17.51 10.33 8.19
CA LEU A 109 -16.78 9.27 7.51
C LEU A 109 -17.22 9.13 6.05
N ILE A 110 -16.26 9.00 5.15
CA ILE A 110 -16.54 8.78 3.74
C ILE A 110 -17.00 7.32 3.56
N SER A 111 -18.22 7.16 3.06
CA SER A 111 -18.85 5.87 2.79
C SER A 111 -19.11 5.62 1.30
N THR A 112 -18.32 6.23 0.41
CA THR A 112 -18.47 6.12 -1.05
C THR A 112 -17.53 5.07 -1.64
N GLY A 113 -17.94 4.47 -2.76
CA GLY A 113 -17.15 3.46 -3.47
C GLY A 113 -16.85 2.23 -2.61
N PRO A 114 -15.59 1.75 -2.54
CA PRO A 114 -15.26 0.52 -1.83
C PRO A 114 -15.40 0.66 -0.29
N TYR A 115 -15.42 1.89 0.22
CA TYR A 115 -15.62 2.18 1.65
C TYR A 115 -17.05 1.89 2.13
N LYS A 116 -18.00 1.64 1.21
CA LYS A 116 -19.34 1.14 1.55
C LYS A 116 -19.33 -0.32 2.03
N TYR A 117 -18.38 -1.11 1.55
CA TYR A 117 -18.33 -2.56 1.80
C TYR A 117 -17.26 -2.95 2.82
N PHE A 118 -16.15 -2.23 2.84
CA PHE A 118 -15.03 -2.51 3.73
C PHE A 118 -14.65 -1.27 4.53
N LYS A 119 -14.27 -1.46 5.80
CA LYS A 119 -13.78 -0.36 6.66
C LYS A 119 -12.45 0.21 6.17
N HIS A 120 -11.54 -0.64 5.70
CA HIS A 120 -10.21 -0.23 5.24
C HIS A 120 -9.81 -0.90 3.91
N PRO A 121 -10.50 -0.59 2.80
CA PRO A 121 -10.22 -1.21 1.50
C PRO A 121 -8.78 -0.94 1.02
N ASN A 122 -8.19 0.21 1.39
CA ASN A 122 -6.79 0.51 1.09
C ASN A 122 -5.81 -0.51 1.71
N TYR A 123 -6.06 -0.95 2.94
CA TYR A 123 -5.19 -1.92 3.60
C TYR A 123 -5.32 -3.31 2.98
N ILE A 124 -6.52 -3.69 2.53
CA ILE A 124 -6.74 -4.93 1.78
C ILE A 124 -5.88 -4.93 0.51
N VAL A 125 -5.91 -3.82 -0.26
CA VAL A 125 -5.08 -3.66 -1.46
C VAL A 125 -3.59 -3.78 -1.12
N VAL A 126 -3.10 -3.08 -0.09
CA VAL A 126 -1.68 -3.10 0.30
C VAL A 126 -1.23 -4.52 0.70
N VAL A 127 -2.02 -5.24 1.49
CA VAL A 127 -1.71 -6.62 1.88
C VAL A 127 -1.61 -7.51 0.65
N CYS A 128 -2.61 -7.46 -0.22
CA CYS A 128 -2.64 -8.28 -1.42
C CYS A 128 -1.48 -7.93 -2.36
N GLU A 129 -1.08 -6.66 -2.49
CA GLU A 129 0.06 -6.26 -3.33
C GLU A 129 1.40 -6.77 -2.80
N ILE A 130 1.65 -6.63 -1.50
CA ILE A 130 2.90 -7.10 -0.87
C ILE A 130 3.03 -8.62 -1.00
N PHE A 131 1.92 -9.34 -0.93
CA PHE A 131 1.89 -10.78 -1.14
C PHE A 131 2.08 -11.16 -2.61
N THR A 132 1.39 -10.50 -3.54
CA THR A 132 1.30 -10.94 -4.94
C THR A 132 2.48 -10.49 -5.79
N LEU A 133 2.99 -9.28 -5.59
CA LEU A 133 4.07 -8.73 -6.43
C LEU A 133 5.33 -9.61 -6.45
N PRO A 134 5.85 -10.12 -5.32
CA PRO A 134 7.01 -11.01 -5.34
C PRO A 134 6.68 -12.37 -5.99
N LEU A 135 5.45 -12.87 -5.81
CA LEU A 135 5.01 -14.15 -6.37
C LEU A 135 4.87 -14.15 -7.90
N ILE A 136 4.65 -12.99 -8.52
CA ILE A 136 4.75 -12.85 -9.99
C ILE A 136 6.11 -13.35 -10.48
N PHE A 137 7.16 -13.19 -9.68
CA PHE A 137 8.53 -13.52 -10.07
C PHE A 137 9.15 -14.66 -9.24
N ASN A 138 8.31 -15.46 -8.56
CA ASN A 138 8.74 -16.59 -7.71
C ASN A 138 9.71 -16.18 -6.57
N LEU A 139 9.57 -14.96 -6.05
CA LEU A 139 10.39 -14.38 -4.98
C LEU A 139 9.77 -14.68 -3.61
N TYR A 140 9.83 -15.96 -3.22
CA TYR A 140 9.11 -16.49 -2.07
C TYR A 140 9.62 -15.93 -0.73
N TYR A 141 10.92 -15.63 -0.62
CA TYR A 141 11.46 -15.12 0.64
C TYR A 141 10.91 -13.72 0.92
N THR A 142 10.96 -12.84 -0.07
CA THR A 142 10.38 -11.50 0.02
C THR A 142 8.86 -11.57 0.23
N ALA A 143 8.15 -12.46 -0.47
CA ALA A 143 6.70 -12.65 -0.27
C ALA A 143 6.35 -12.95 1.20
N VAL A 144 7.00 -13.97 1.79
CA VAL A 144 6.67 -14.43 3.15
C VAL A 144 7.09 -13.40 4.19
N ILE A 145 8.34 -12.93 4.14
CA ILE A 145 8.89 -12.01 5.14
C ILE A 145 8.08 -10.71 5.17
N PHE A 146 7.85 -10.09 4.02
CA PHE A 146 7.16 -8.79 3.99
C PHE A 146 5.66 -8.90 4.19
N THR A 147 5.03 -10.03 3.86
CA THR A 147 3.62 -10.25 4.23
C THR A 147 3.47 -10.27 5.76
N ILE A 148 4.36 -10.96 6.48
CA ILE A 148 4.34 -11.03 7.95
C ILE A 148 4.63 -9.65 8.55
N LEU A 149 5.72 -8.98 8.11
CA LEU A 149 6.07 -7.65 8.61
C LEU A 149 4.96 -6.63 8.36
N ASN A 150 4.35 -6.66 7.16
CA ASN A 150 3.25 -5.77 6.82
C ASN A 150 2.00 -6.05 7.67
N ALA A 151 1.68 -7.32 7.94
CA ALA A 151 0.57 -7.68 8.82
C ALA A 151 0.75 -7.10 10.24
N ILE A 152 1.97 -7.16 10.79
CA ILE A 152 2.28 -6.60 12.11
C ILE A 152 2.08 -5.08 12.11
N ILE A 153 2.63 -4.37 11.12
CA ILE A 153 2.51 -2.91 11.04
C ILE A 153 1.06 -2.47 10.84
N LEU A 154 0.31 -3.15 9.97
CA LEU A 154 -1.09 -2.84 9.73
C LEU A 154 -1.97 -3.12 10.95
N PHE A 155 -1.68 -4.16 11.73
CA PHE A 155 -2.39 -4.44 12.97
C PHE A 155 -2.27 -3.26 13.96
N ILE A 156 -1.06 -2.74 14.16
CA ILE A 156 -0.81 -1.57 15.02
C ILE A 156 -1.53 -0.34 14.48
N ARG A 157 -1.48 -0.13 13.15
CA ARG A 157 -2.10 1.01 12.48
C ARG A 157 -3.62 1.01 12.58
N ILE A 158 -4.26 -0.12 12.25
CA ILE A 158 -5.73 -0.29 12.33
C ILE A 158 -6.20 -0.09 13.78
N ARG A 159 -5.49 -0.64 14.76
CA ARG A 159 -5.83 -0.43 16.18
C ARG A 159 -5.75 1.04 16.59
N THR A 160 -4.77 1.77 16.08
CA THR A 160 -4.63 3.21 16.31
C THR A 160 -5.77 3.99 15.65
N GLU A 161 -6.11 3.67 14.41
CA GLU A 161 -7.18 4.32 13.65
C GLU A 161 -8.55 4.09 14.28
N ASN A 162 -8.87 2.84 14.67
CA ASN A 162 -10.15 2.52 15.32
C ASN A 162 -10.33 3.24 16.66
N ARG A 163 -9.27 3.35 17.48
CA ARG A 163 -9.30 4.11 18.74
C ARG A 163 -9.60 5.59 18.54
N ILE A 164 -9.20 6.16 17.40
CA ILE A 164 -9.48 7.55 17.06
C ILE A 164 -10.92 7.67 16.56
N LEU A 165 -11.44 6.71 15.82
CA LEU A 165 -12.81 6.74 15.30
C LEU A 165 -13.88 6.54 16.37
N GLU A 166 -13.57 5.82 17.46
CA GLU A 166 -14.47 5.57 18.59
C GLU A 166 -14.54 6.74 19.61
N ASN A 167 -13.62 7.72 19.52
CA ASN A 167 -13.60 8.95 20.33
C ASN A 167 -13.99 10.18 19.51
#